data_AF-A0A101UT75-F1
#
_entry.id   AF-A0A101UT75-F1
#
_cell.length_a   1.000
_cell.length_b   1.000
_cell.length_c   1.000
_cell.angle_alpha   90.00
_cell.angle_beta   90.00
_cell.angle_gamma   90.00
#
_symmetry.space_group_name_H-M   'P 1'
#
loop_
_entity.id
_entity.type
_entity.pdbx_description
1 polymer ?
#
loop_
_entity_poly.entity_id
_entity_poly.type
_entity_poly.pdbx_seq_one_letter_code
_entity_poly.pdbx_strand_id
1 'polypeptide(L)'
;MLQRKRLARAAGSLTVLGLAAVFCFQTPASAAAPTATVTPSSGLSDGAVVRVTAAGLEPGTTYNVGECASVDGGSLACDLAGFIPVVADSNGELETQVTVHSSFTGYLYDGTAWGPVDCAALQCLVGMGDSSGNGPDGVPISFS
;
A
#
# COMPACT_ATOMS: atom_id res chain seq x y z
N MET A 1 -39.87 47.69 -53.36
CA MET A 1 -39.13 47.17 -54.53
C MET A 1 -37.75 46.70 -54.07
N LEU A 2 -37.24 45.62 -54.70
CA LEU A 2 -35.91 44.97 -54.57
C LEU A 2 -35.64 44.17 -53.28
N GLN A 3 -35.92 42.85 -53.27
CA GLN A 3 -35.03 41.73 -53.64
C GLN A 3 -33.71 41.65 -52.85
N ARG A 4 -33.40 40.47 -52.26
CA ARG A 4 -32.50 39.46 -52.86
C ARG A 4 -32.09 38.32 -51.91
N LYS A 5 -32.32 37.09 -52.41
CA LYS A 5 -31.46 35.88 -52.31
C LYS A 5 -31.44 35.15 -50.94
N ARG A 6 -31.33 33.83 -50.83
CA ARG A 6 -30.61 32.84 -51.65
C ARG A 6 -31.32 31.48 -51.66
N LEU A 7 -31.43 30.90 -52.85
CA LEU A 7 -31.74 29.49 -53.10
C LEU A 7 -30.49 28.63 -52.89
N ALA A 8 -30.69 27.43 -52.36
CA ALA A 8 -30.29 26.14 -52.97
C ALA A 8 -29.94 25.12 -51.87
N ARG A 9 -30.82 24.14 -51.67
CA ARG A 9 -30.52 22.89 -50.96
C ARG A 9 -29.94 21.91 -51.98
N ALA A 10 -28.72 21.46 -51.78
CA ALA A 10 -28.15 20.34 -52.50
C ALA A 10 -28.00 19.16 -51.53
N ALA A 11 -28.61 18.04 -51.90
CA ALA A 11 -28.51 16.76 -51.21
C ALA A 11 -27.15 16.11 -51.49
N GLY A 12 -26.53 15.54 -50.47
CA GLY A 12 -25.32 14.73 -50.59
C GLY A 12 -25.47 13.48 -49.73
N SER A 13 -25.67 12.34 -50.38
CA SER A 13 -25.71 11.01 -49.77
C SER A 13 -24.30 10.61 -49.33
N LEU A 14 -24.10 10.29 -48.05
CA LEU A 14 -22.84 9.72 -47.54
C LEU A 14 -22.93 8.19 -47.49
N THR A 15 -22.05 7.57 -48.25
CA THR A 15 -21.69 6.15 -48.23
C THR A 15 -21.10 5.76 -46.86
N VAL A 16 -21.70 4.78 -46.18
CA VAL A 16 -21.14 4.17 -44.97
C VAL A 16 -20.19 3.05 -45.38
N LEU A 17 -18.89 3.28 -45.26
CA LEU A 17 -17.85 2.24 -45.32
C LEU A 17 -16.95 2.33 -44.09
N GLY A 18 -16.84 1.21 -43.37
CA GLY A 18 -15.61 0.82 -42.66
C GLY A 18 -15.42 1.28 -41.22
N LEU A 19 -15.58 0.35 -40.27
CA LEU A 19 -14.53 -0.24 -39.41
C LEU A 19 -15.24 -0.86 -38.19
N ALA A 20 -15.29 -2.20 -38.14
CA ALA A 20 -15.65 -2.89 -36.92
C ALA A 20 -14.45 -2.81 -35.96
N ALA A 21 -14.40 -1.77 -35.13
CA ALA A 21 -13.47 -1.70 -34.01
C ALA A 21 -13.88 -2.77 -32.99
N VAL A 22 -13.14 -3.87 -32.94
CA VAL A 22 -13.27 -4.87 -31.87
C VAL A 22 -12.72 -4.22 -30.60
N PHE A 23 -13.62 -3.65 -29.79
CA PHE A 23 -13.31 -3.28 -28.42
C PHE A 23 -13.13 -4.58 -27.64
N CYS A 24 -11.89 -5.03 -27.48
CA CYS A 24 -11.56 -5.96 -26.40
C CYS A 24 -11.86 -5.23 -25.09
N PHE A 25 -13.00 -5.54 -24.47
CA PHE A 25 -13.25 -5.22 -23.08
C PHE A 25 -12.20 -5.99 -22.27
N GLN A 26 -11.07 -5.35 -21.99
CA GLN A 26 -10.09 -5.87 -21.06
C GLN A 26 -10.76 -5.79 -19.69
N THR A 27 -11.25 -6.92 -19.18
CA THR A 27 -11.67 -7.02 -17.79
C THR A 27 -10.51 -6.56 -16.92
N PRO A 28 -10.70 -5.56 -16.03
CA PRO A 28 -9.62 -5.14 -15.14
C PRO A 28 -9.14 -6.38 -14.40
N ALA A 29 -7.84 -6.67 -14.50
CA ALA A 29 -7.23 -7.70 -13.67
C ALA A 29 -7.51 -7.30 -12.23
N SER A 30 -8.19 -8.16 -11.47
CA SER A 30 -8.35 -7.96 -10.03
C SER A 30 -6.96 -7.81 -9.43
N ALA A 31 -6.64 -6.64 -8.88
CA ALA A 31 -5.38 -6.43 -8.19
C ALA A 31 -5.27 -7.49 -7.09
N ALA A 32 -4.16 -8.22 -7.06
CA ALA A 32 -3.90 -9.16 -5.97
C ALA A 32 -3.90 -8.39 -4.65
N ALA A 33 -4.42 -9.01 -3.59
CA ALA A 33 -4.34 -8.41 -2.25
C ALA A 33 -2.86 -8.16 -1.90
N PRO A 34 -2.55 -7.02 -1.24
CA PRO A 34 -1.18 -6.71 -0.86
C PRO A 34 -0.65 -7.78 0.10
N THR A 35 0.62 -8.13 -0.03
CA THR A 35 1.30 -9.11 0.85
C THR A 35 2.63 -8.56 1.34
N ALA A 36 3.08 -9.04 2.50
CA ALA A 36 4.39 -8.72 3.05
C ALA A 36 5.08 -9.98 3.61
N THR A 37 6.41 -9.96 3.61
CA THR A 37 7.25 -10.97 4.23
C THR A 37 8.43 -10.32 4.96
N VAL A 38 8.84 -10.92 6.07
CA VAL A 38 9.97 -10.47 6.90
C VAL A 38 10.98 -11.60 7.03
N THR A 39 12.27 -11.32 6.87
CA THR A 39 13.33 -12.33 6.98
C THR A 39 14.59 -11.78 7.64
N PRO A 40 15.09 -12.42 8.71
CA PRO A 40 14.41 -13.43 9.53
C PRO A 40 13.20 -12.83 10.25
N SER A 41 12.20 -13.66 10.58
CA SER A 41 11.04 -13.25 11.39
C SER A 41 11.00 -13.90 12.77
N SER A 42 11.94 -14.78 13.09
CA SER A 42 11.97 -15.48 14.38
C SER A 42 13.39 -15.70 14.85
N GLY A 43 13.55 -15.95 16.15
CA GLY A 43 14.86 -16.08 16.76
C GLY A 43 15.67 -14.79 16.70
N LEU A 44 14.98 -13.65 16.76
CA LEU A 44 15.58 -12.33 16.65
C LEU A 44 16.27 -11.95 17.97
N SER A 45 17.36 -11.22 17.86
CA SER A 45 17.97 -10.51 18.99
C SER A 45 17.49 -9.06 19.00
N ASP A 46 17.54 -8.40 20.15
CA ASP A 46 17.30 -6.96 20.22
C ASP A 46 18.27 -6.21 19.29
N GLY A 47 17.74 -5.27 18.50
CA GLY A 47 18.48 -4.54 17.48
C GLY A 47 18.79 -5.33 16.21
N ALA A 48 18.15 -6.49 16.00
CA ALA A 48 18.29 -7.24 14.76
C ALA A 48 17.76 -6.45 13.56
N VAL A 49 18.45 -6.53 12.43
CA VAL A 49 17.99 -5.96 11.16
C VAL A 49 17.29 -7.05 10.36
N VAL A 50 16.03 -6.82 10.01
CA VAL A 50 15.22 -7.73 9.20
C VAL A 50 14.97 -7.14 7.82
N ARG A 51 14.96 -7.98 6.79
CA ARG A 51 14.56 -7.59 5.43
C ARG A 51 13.05 -7.70 5.31
N VAL A 52 12.42 -6.64 4.84
CA VAL A 52 10.99 -6.56 4.55
C VAL A 52 10.81 -6.48 3.05
N THR A 53 9.94 -7.33 2.51
CA THR A 53 9.47 -7.22 1.12
C THR A 53 7.96 -7.23 1.07
N ALA A 54 7.39 -6.46 0.17
CA ALA A 54 5.95 -6.40 -0.06
C ALA A 54 5.64 -6.27 -1.55
N ALA A 55 4.45 -6.73 -1.94
CA ALA A 55 3.95 -6.71 -3.31
C ALA A 55 2.43 -6.47 -3.34
N GLY A 56 1.92 -6.01 -4.49
CA GLY A 56 0.50 -5.67 -4.65
C GLY A 56 0.13 -4.33 -4.00
N LEU A 57 1.12 -3.47 -3.77
CA LEU A 57 0.94 -2.12 -3.25
C LEU A 57 0.52 -1.16 -4.37
N GLU A 58 -0.01 0.01 -4.01
CA GLU A 58 -0.32 1.06 -4.99
C GLU A 58 1.01 1.69 -5.48
N PRO A 59 1.35 1.60 -6.78
CA PRO A 59 2.60 2.13 -7.32
C PRO A 59 2.79 3.62 -7.06
N GLY A 60 3.99 4.03 -6.64
CA GLY A 60 4.30 5.44 -6.33
C GLY A 60 3.74 5.95 -5.00
N THR A 61 3.03 5.12 -4.23
CA THR A 61 2.55 5.46 -2.89
C THR A 61 3.63 5.25 -1.84
N THR A 62 3.73 6.18 -0.89
CA THR A 62 4.61 6.05 0.29
C THR A 62 3.95 5.21 1.36
N TYR A 63 4.66 4.18 1.82
CA TYR A 63 4.30 3.36 2.97
C TYR A 63 5.29 3.60 4.10
N ASN A 64 4.81 3.77 5.32
CA ASN A 64 5.65 3.75 6.52
C ASN A 64 5.81 2.31 6.97
N VAL A 65 7.04 1.80 6.98
CA VAL A 65 7.37 0.43 7.37
C VAL A 65 8.02 0.45 8.75
N GLY A 66 7.59 -0.41 9.67
CA GLY A 66 8.19 -0.48 11.00
C GLY A 66 7.56 -1.51 11.93
N GLU A 67 8.00 -1.49 13.18
CA GLU A 67 7.60 -2.45 14.20
C GLU A 67 6.39 -1.97 15.02
N CYS A 68 5.48 -2.90 15.29
CA CYS A 68 4.32 -2.70 16.15
C CYS A 68 4.04 -3.94 17.00
N ALA A 69 3.16 -3.80 17.99
CA ALA A 69 2.59 -4.90 18.75
C ALA A 69 1.07 -4.85 18.74
N SER A 70 0.46 -6.02 18.67
CA SER A 70 -0.97 -6.21 18.91
C SER A 70 -1.30 -5.92 20.37
N VAL A 71 -2.18 -4.96 20.59
CA VAL A 71 -2.67 -4.58 21.92
C VAL A 71 -4.20 -4.71 21.98
N ASP A 72 -4.78 -4.47 23.16
CA ASP A 72 -6.20 -4.67 23.41
C ASP A 72 -7.11 -3.94 22.42
N GLY A 73 -8.29 -4.53 22.18
CA GLY A 73 -9.29 -3.95 21.27
C GLY A 73 -8.91 -4.04 19.79
N GLY A 74 -7.91 -4.85 19.42
CA GLY A 74 -7.46 -5.00 18.04
C GLY A 74 -6.64 -3.81 17.55
N SER A 75 -6.16 -2.97 18.46
CA SER A 75 -5.30 -1.84 18.13
C SER A 75 -3.84 -2.28 18.00
N LEU A 76 -3.02 -1.42 17.39
CA LEU A 76 -1.57 -1.59 17.32
C LEU A 76 -0.88 -0.47 18.08
N ALA A 77 0.13 -0.83 18.87
CA ALA A 77 1.07 0.10 19.47
C ALA A 77 2.41 -0.02 18.75
N CYS A 78 2.87 1.04 18.11
CA CYS A 78 4.00 1.03 17.19
C CYS A 78 5.20 1.82 17.71
N ASP A 79 6.40 1.40 17.31
CA ASP A 79 7.62 2.18 17.48
C ASP A 79 7.71 3.24 16.37
N LEU A 80 7.11 4.41 16.62
CA LEU A 80 7.09 5.49 15.62
C LEU A 80 8.50 6.04 15.33
N ALA A 81 9.47 5.87 16.22
CA ALA A 81 10.83 6.34 15.99
C ALA A 81 11.59 5.44 14.99
N GLY A 82 11.22 4.16 14.90
CA GLY A 82 11.79 3.17 14.00
C GLY A 82 11.18 3.14 12.59
N PHE A 83 10.17 3.97 12.31
CA PHE A 83 9.47 3.95 11.03
C PHE A 83 10.32 4.50 9.87
N ILE A 84 10.26 3.80 8.74
CA ILE A 84 10.98 4.16 7.53
C ILE A 84 9.97 4.39 6.40
N PRO A 85 9.88 5.60 5.83
CA PRO A 85 9.04 5.85 4.67
C PRO A 85 9.71 5.28 3.42
N VAL A 86 8.98 4.47 2.66
CA VAL A 86 9.46 3.87 1.42
C VAL A 86 8.37 3.97 0.36
N VAL A 87 8.76 4.34 -0.86
CA VAL A 87 7.86 4.47 -2.00
C VAL A 87 7.78 3.13 -2.72
N ALA A 88 6.57 2.61 -2.92
CA ALA A 88 6.36 1.43 -3.76
C ALA A 88 6.76 1.74 -5.21
N ASP A 89 7.46 0.81 -5.85
CA ASP A 89 7.94 0.98 -7.21
C ASP A 89 6.81 0.93 -8.25
N SER A 90 7.15 1.01 -9.54
CA SER A 90 6.16 0.97 -10.62
C SER A 90 5.41 -0.36 -10.74
N ASN A 91 5.90 -1.43 -10.10
CA ASN A 91 5.26 -2.74 -10.06
C ASN A 91 4.41 -2.92 -8.80
N GLY A 92 4.37 -1.94 -7.89
CA GLY A 92 3.70 -2.07 -6.60
C GLY A 92 4.50 -2.94 -5.63
N GLU A 93 5.82 -2.98 -5.79
CA GLU A 93 6.74 -3.72 -4.94
C GLU A 93 7.54 -2.76 -4.04
N LEU A 94 7.96 -3.26 -2.88
CA LEU A 94 8.78 -2.54 -1.93
C LEU A 94 9.75 -3.49 -1.26
N GLU A 95 10.99 -3.04 -1.08
CA GLU A 95 12.00 -3.71 -0.26
C GLU A 95 12.68 -2.69 0.65
N THR A 96 12.83 -3.04 1.93
CA THR A 96 13.58 -2.23 2.89
C THR A 96 14.13 -3.10 4.02
N GLN A 97 14.93 -2.48 4.90
CA GLN A 97 15.43 -3.08 6.13
C GLN A 97 14.86 -2.34 7.34
N VAL A 98 14.43 -3.08 8.36
CA VAL A 98 13.93 -2.53 9.62
C VAL A 98 14.80 -3.07 10.75
N THR A 99 15.24 -2.18 11.65
CA THR A 99 15.82 -2.60 12.94
C THR A 99 14.67 -2.83 13.90
N VAL A 100 14.59 -4.02 14.49
CA VAL A 100 13.53 -4.39 15.44
C VAL A 100 14.08 -4.51 16.86
N HIS A 101 13.22 -4.28 17.84
CA HIS A 101 13.57 -4.20 19.25
C HIS A 101 12.71 -5.14 20.08
N SER A 102 13.33 -5.87 21.01
CA SER A 102 12.57 -6.76 21.90
C SER A 102 11.64 -5.99 22.84
N SER A 103 11.91 -4.69 23.02
CA SER A 103 11.05 -3.76 23.76
C SER A 103 11.19 -2.34 23.24
N PHE A 104 10.10 -1.59 23.20
CA PHE A 104 10.08 -0.19 22.76
C PHE A 104 8.95 0.60 23.45
N THR A 105 8.92 1.92 23.26
CA THR A 105 7.77 2.74 23.69
C THR A 105 6.74 2.75 22.56
N GLY A 106 5.60 2.11 22.79
CA GLY A 106 4.52 2.01 21.82
C GLY A 106 3.61 3.24 21.79
N TYR A 107 3.20 3.62 20.59
CA TYR A 107 2.21 4.67 20.33
C TYR A 107 1.11 4.15 19.42
N LEU A 108 -0.12 4.60 19.65
CA LEU A 108 -1.24 4.35 18.74
C LEU A 108 -1.09 5.21 17.47
N TYR A 109 -1.87 4.89 16.43
CA TYR A 109 -1.82 5.60 15.13
C TYR A 109 -2.12 7.11 15.21
N ASP A 110 -2.89 7.54 16.21
CA ASP A 110 -3.18 8.96 16.46
C ASP A 110 -2.04 9.69 17.20
N GLY A 111 -0.93 9.00 17.47
CA GLY A 111 0.21 9.51 18.23
C GLY A 111 0.04 9.44 19.75
N THR A 112 -1.07 8.89 20.25
CA THR A 112 -1.27 8.71 21.69
C THR A 112 -0.27 7.70 22.22
N ALA A 113 0.48 8.07 23.25
CA ALA A 113 1.37 7.15 23.94
C ALA A 113 0.57 6.01 24.57
N TRP A 114 0.88 4.78 24.19
CA TRP A 114 0.25 3.59 24.76
C TRP A 114 1.01 3.12 26.00
N GLY A 115 2.34 3.03 25.90
CA GLY A 115 3.20 2.60 27.01
C GLY A 115 4.35 1.70 26.55
N PRO A 116 5.06 1.08 27.50
CA PRO A 116 6.14 0.14 27.17
C PRO A 116 5.57 -1.14 26.53
N VAL A 117 6.10 -1.51 25.38
CA VAL A 117 5.85 -2.78 24.70
C VAL A 117 7.00 -3.74 25.01
N ASP A 118 6.65 -4.97 25.33
CA ASP A 118 7.57 -6.10 25.48
C ASP A 118 7.12 -7.23 24.55
N CYS A 119 7.94 -7.54 23.55
CA CYS A 119 7.66 -8.55 22.53
C CYS A 119 7.73 -9.99 23.04
N ALA A 120 8.18 -10.21 24.27
CA ALA A 120 8.04 -11.50 24.94
C ALA A 120 6.63 -11.70 25.55
N ALA A 121 5.93 -10.60 25.85
CA ALA A 121 4.59 -10.61 26.44
C ALA A 121 3.46 -10.35 25.43
N LEU A 122 3.75 -9.56 24.40
CA LEU A 122 2.82 -9.17 23.35
C LEU A 122 3.26 -9.75 21.99
N GLN A 123 2.29 -9.95 21.09
CA GLN A 123 2.62 -10.33 19.72
C GLN A 123 3.13 -9.12 18.95
N CYS A 124 4.45 -9.02 18.79
CA CYS A 124 5.08 -8.06 17.90
C CYS A 124 5.02 -8.50 16.44
N LEU A 125 5.02 -7.52 15.54
CA LEU A 125 4.94 -7.68 14.09
C LEU A 125 5.66 -6.53 13.40
N VAL A 126 6.14 -6.78 12.19
CA VAL A 126 6.52 -5.70 11.28
C VAL A 126 5.34 -5.45 10.35
N GLY A 127 4.88 -4.20 10.33
CA GLY A 127 3.76 -3.75 9.52
C GLY A 127 4.17 -2.64 8.56
N MET A 128 3.26 -2.32 7.64
CA MET A 128 3.40 -1.14 6.81
C MET A 128 2.03 -0.57 6.45
N GLY A 129 1.95 0.75 6.31
CA GLY A 129 0.71 1.43 5.94
C GLY A 129 0.95 2.75 5.21
N ASP A 130 0.06 3.09 4.29
CA ASP A 130 -0.02 4.41 3.66
C ASP A 130 -0.69 5.44 4.59
N SER A 131 -0.86 6.67 4.12
CA SER A 131 -1.49 7.76 4.88
C SER A 131 -2.99 7.54 5.16
N SER A 132 -3.63 6.61 4.46
CA SER A 132 -5.02 6.21 4.68
C SER A 132 -5.13 4.96 5.56
N GLY A 133 -4.01 4.40 6.03
CA GLY A 133 -3.95 3.18 6.82
C GLY A 133 -4.09 1.90 5.99
N ASN A 134 -3.95 1.96 4.66
CA ASN A 134 -3.98 0.76 3.82
C ASN A 134 -2.59 0.12 3.77
N GLY A 135 -2.56 -1.20 3.78
CA GLY A 135 -1.35 -1.99 3.66
C GLY A 135 -1.66 -3.49 3.69
N PRO A 136 -0.64 -4.34 3.50
CA PRO A 136 -0.75 -5.76 3.77
C PRO A 136 -0.95 -6.03 5.27
N ASP A 137 -1.43 -7.23 5.59
CA ASP A 137 -1.41 -7.70 6.98
C ASP A 137 0.02 -7.68 7.53
N GLY A 138 0.15 -7.31 8.80
CA GLY A 138 1.42 -7.30 9.51
C GLY A 138 2.01 -8.71 9.65
N VAL A 139 3.33 -8.82 9.57
CA VAL A 139 4.04 -10.10 9.66
C VAL A 139 4.51 -10.31 11.11
N PRO A 140 4.01 -11.34 11.82
CA PRO A 140 4.44 -11.62 13.18
C PRO A 140 5.95 -11.88 13.26
N ILE A 141 6.58 -11.35 14.31
CA ILE A 141 7.99 -11.60 14.63
C ILE A 141 8.18 -12.13 16.04
N SER A 142 9.29 -12.84 16.29
CA SER A 142 9.63 -13.36 17.61
C SER A 142 11.11 -13.26 17.95
N PHE A 143 11.39 -12.97 19.22
CA PHE A 143 12.74 -12.84 19.78
C PHE A 143 13.16 -14.13 20.51
N SER A 144 14.47 -14.35 20.65
CA SER A 144 15.07 -15.47 21.37
C SER A 144 15.21 -15.24 22.88
#